data_AF-A0A933AHU9-F1
#
_entry.id   AF-A0A933AHU9-F1
#
_cell.length_a   1.000
_cell.length_b   1.000
_cell.length_c   1.000
_cell.angle_alpha   90.00
_cell.angle_beta   90.00
_cell.angle_gamma   90.00
#
_symmetry.space_group_name_H-M   'P 1'
#
loop_
_entity.id
_entity.type
_entity.pdbx_description
1 polymer ?
#
loop_
_entity_poly.entity_id
_entity_poly.type
_entity_poly.pdbx_seq_one_letter_code
_entity_poly.pdbx_strand_id
1 'polypeptide(L)'
;MSALFSDTHPKMEALQIQLWRQASPTRKMNMLAQLNAAARTLALAGLRSQYPQAGEAELRRRLAGLILGDELAVKVYGEISHAK
;
A
#
# COMPACT_ATOMS: atom_id res chain seq x y z
N MET A 1 -12.51 26.05 0.16
CA MET A 1 -11.91 24.71 0.02
C MET A 1 -11.76 24.15 1.41
N SER A 2 -12.30 22.97 1.70
CA SER A 2 -12.04 22.26 2.95
C SER A 2 -10.58 21.81 2.99
N ALA A 3 -9.95 21.82 4.17
CA ALA A 3 -8.63 21.23 4.35
C ALA A 3 -8.65 19.74 3.96
N LEU A 4 -7.63 19.28 3.24
CA LEU A 4 -7.47 17.87 2.89
C LEU A 4 -7.01 17.04 4.10
N PHE A 5 -6.24 17.66 5.00
CA PHE A 5 -5.68 17.00 6.18
C PHE A 5 -5.98 17.80 7.45
N SER A 6 -6.73 17.22 8.39
CA SER A 6 -7.19 17.90 9.61
C SER A 6 -6.08 18.14 10.64
N ASP A 7 -4.99 17.38 10.56
CA ASP A 7 -3.82 17.43 11.44
C ASP A 7 -2.66 18.27 10.86
N THR A 8 -2.84 18.83 9.66
CA THR A 8 -1.81 19.60 8.96
C THR A 8 -2.16 21.08 8.94
N HIS A 9 -1.24 21.93 9.38
CA HIS A 9 -1.45 23.38 9.34
C HIS A 9 -1.71 23.85 7.87
N PRO A 10 -2.72 24.69 7.60
CA PRO A 10 -3.13 25.02 6.23
C PRO A 10 -2.02 25.54 5.31
N LYS A 11 -1.08 26.32 5.86
CA LYS A 11 0.12 26.79 5.12
C LYS A 11 1.01 25.65 4.62
N MET A 12 1.14 24.57 5.40
CA MET A 12 1.97 23.42 5.03
C MET A 12 1.27 22.55 3.99
N GLU A 13 -0.05 22.38 4.10
CA GLU A 13 -0.86 21.72 3.05
C GLU A 13 -0.73 22.46 1.71
N ALA A 14 -0.87 23.79 1.73
CA ALA A 14 -0.72 24.61 0.52
C ALA A 14 0.68 24.46 -0.12
N LEU A 15 1.74 24.49 0.71
CA LEU A 15 3.12 24.27 0.25
C LEU A 15 3.30 22.87 -0.35
N GLN A 16 2.78 21.84 0.30
CA GLN A 16 2.86 20.46 -0.18
C GLN A 16 2.19 20.29 -1.55
N ILE A 17 0.97 20.83 -1.72
CA ILE A 17 0.25 20.81 -3.00
C ILE A 17 1.04 21.54 -4.08
N GLN A 18 1.63 22.70 -3.76
CA GLN A 18 2.47 23.45 -4.69
C GLN A 18 3.69 22.62 -5.14
N LEU A 19 4.41 22.00 -4.20
CA LEU A 19 5.58 21.17 -4.49
C LEU A 19 5.21 19.95 -5.34
N TRP A 20 4.06 19.31 -5.07
CA TRP A 20 3.57 18.21 -5.90
C TRP A 20 3.23 18.65 -7.32
N ARG A 21 2.62 19.82 -7.50
CA ARG A 21 2.32 20.35 -8.84
C ARG A 21 3.58 20.62 -9.65
N GLN A 22 4.63 21.12 -9.00
CA GLN A 22 5.93 21.42 -9.61
C GLN A 22 6.79 20.18 -9.89
N ALA A 23 6.53 19.05 -9.22
CA ALA A 23 7.30 17.82 -9.42
C ALA A 23 7.16 17.29 -10.86
N SER A 24 8.29 16.87 -11.45
CA SER A 24 8.30 16.23 -12.77
C SER A 24 7.50 14.92 -12.76
N PRO A 25 6.99 14.45 -13.91
CA PRO A 25 6.28 13.18 -14.01
C PRO A 25 7.08 12.01 -13.40
N THR A 26 8.36 11.89 -13.71
CA THR A 26 9.25 10.86 -13.15
C THR A 26 9.35 10.94 -11.63
N ARG A 27 9.47 12.16 -11.08
CA ARG A 27 9.52 12.34 -9.62
C ARG A 27 8.22 11.89 -8.96
N LYS A 28 7.06 12.20 -9.56
CA LYS A 28 5.76 11.72 -9.09
C LYS A 28 5.66 10.20 -9.11
N MET A 29 6.12 9.55 -10.18
CA MET A 29 6.14 8.09 -10.26
C MET A 29 7.03 7.45 -9.20
N ASN A 30 8.20 8.04 -8.91
CA ASN A 30 9.07 7.55 -7.84
C ASN A 30 8.41 7.68 -6.46
N MET A 31 7.72 8.79 -6.20
CA MET A 31 6.96 8.98 -4.95
C MET A 31 5.83 7.96 -4.82
N LEU A 32 5.10 7.70 -5.91
CA LEU A 32 4.03 6.70 -5.95
C LEU A 32 4.58 5.28 -5.69
N ALA A 33 5.71 4.93 -6.29
CA ALA A 33 6.34 3.62 -6.07
C ALA A 33 6.78 3.44 -4.61
N GLN A 34 7.39 4.47 -4.00
CA GLN A 34 7.78 4.46 -2.59
C GLN A 34 6.56 4.32 -1.67
N LEU A 35 5.48 5.05 -1.95
CA LEU A 35 4.24 4.95 -1.18
C LEU A 35 3.62 3.54 -1.26
N ASN A 36 3.60 2.93 -2.45
CA ASN A 36 3.13 1.56 -2.63
C ASN A 36 3.97 0.56 -1.86
N ALA A 37 5.30 0.71 -1.84
CA ALA A 37 6.18 -0.16 -1.07
C ALA A 37 5.91 -0.03 0.44
N ALA A 38 5.76 1.19 0.95
CA ALA A 38 5.44 1.44 2.35
C ALA A 38 4.08 0.84 2.74
N ALA A 39 3.04 1.04 1.93
CA ALA A 39 1.71 0.47 2.16
C ALA A 39 1.74 -1.07 2.21
N ARG A 40 2.50 -1.72 1.32
CA ARG A 40 2.68 -3.17 1.32
C ARG A 40 3.38 -3.67 2.59
N THR A 41 4.40 -2.95 3.06
CA THR A 41 5.10 -3.26 4.33
C THR A 41 4.14 -3.19 5.52
N LEU A 42 3.32 -2.14 5.60
CA LEU A 42 2.33 -1.98 6.66
C LEU A 42 1.26 -3.08 6.61
N ALA A 43 0.74 -3.38 5.42
CA ALA A 43 -0.23 -4.46 5.24
C ALA A 43 0.34 -5.82 5.65
N LEU A 44 1.59 -6.11 5.28
CA LEU A 44 2.26 -7.35 5.67
C LEU A 44 2.48 -7.44 7.20
N ALA A 45 2.85 -6.34 7.84
CA ALA A 45 2.96 -6.29 9.31
C ALA A 45 1.61 -6.57 9.99
N GLY A 46 0.52 -5.98 9.48
CA GLY A 46 -0.84 -6.28 9.93
C GLY A 46 -1.21 -7.76 9.76
N LEU A 47 -0.93 -8.34 8.59
CA LEU A 47 -1.18 -9.76 8.33
C LEU A 47 -0.39 -10.68 9.28
N ARG A 48 0.88 -10.37 9.57
CA ARG A 48 1.68 -11.12 10.55
C ARG A 48 1.09 -11.07 11.96
N SER A 49 0.57 -9.90 12.35
CA SER A 49 -0.11 -9.75 13.65
C SER A 49 -1.43 -10.53 13.70
N GLN A 50 -2.17 -10.58 12.59
CA GLN A 50 -3.48 -11.24 12.50
C GLN A 50 -3.36 -12.76 12.37
N TYR A 51 -2.29 -13.24 11.71
CA TYR A 51 -2.04 -14.66 11.45
C TYR A 51 -0.62 -15.05 11.94
N PRO A 52 -0.39 -15.14 13.26
CA PRO A 52 0.95 -15.40 13.79
C PRO A 52 1.56 -16.74 13.39
N GLN A 53 0.73 -17.71 12.98
CA GLN A 53 1.15 -19.06 12.57
C GLN A 53 1.26 -19.21 11.05
N ALA A 54 0.92 -18.18 10.27
CA ALA A 54 0.99 -18.25 8.82
C ALA A 54 2.44 -18.24 8.34
N GLY A 55 2.73 -19.11 7.37
CA GLY A 55 4.02 -19.10 6.67
C GLY A 55 4.16 -17.89 5.73
N GLU A 56 5.38 -17.63 5.27
CA GLU A 56 5.65 -16.52 4.34
C GLU A 56 4.89 -16.65 3.00
N ALA A 57 4.67 -17.87 2.50
CA ALA A 57 3.88 -18.11 1.29
C ALA A 57 2.41 -17.72 1.49
N GLU A 58 1.84 -18.12 2.63
CA GLU A 58 0.46 -17.78 2.99
C GLU A 58 0.29 -16.26 3.17
N LEU A 59 1.22 -15.60 3.86
CA LEU A 59 1.22 -14.15 4.03
C LEU A 59 1.33 -13.41 2.69
N ARG A 60 2.17 -13.88 1.77
CA ARG A 60 2.26 -13.33 0.40
C ARG A 60 0.95 -13.51 -0.36
N ARG A 61 0.31 -14.69 -0.25
CA ARG A 61 -0.98 -14.93 -0.89
C ARG A 61 -2.06 -14.01 -0.33
N ARG A 62 -2.13 -13.83 0.99
CA ARG A 62 -3.07 -12.92 1.65
C ARG A 62 -2.83 -11.46 1.25
N LEU A 63 -1.57 -11.03 1.18
CA LEU A 63 -1.20 -9.71 0.69
C LEU A 63 -1.64 -9.51 -0.77
N ALA A 64 -1.50 -10.53 -1.62
CA ALA A 64 -1.99 -10.48 -3.00
C ALA A 64 -3.51 -10.29 -3.06
N GLY A 65 -4.27 -10.91 -2.15
CA GLY A 65 -5.72 -10.71 -2.02
C GLY A 65 -6.08 -9.25 -1.71
N LEU A 66 -5.33 -8.60 -0.80
CA LEU A 66 -5.54 -7.18 -0.48
C LEU A 66 -5.25 -6.23 -1.66
N ILE A 67 -4.33 -6.60 -2.55
CA ILE A 67 -3.80 -5.70 -3.59
C ILE A 67 -4.52 -5.90 -4.92
N LEU A 68 -4.75 -7.15 -5.30
CA LEU A 68 -5.33 -7.53 -6.59
C LEU A 68 -6.82 -7.83 -6.48
N GLY A 69 -7.33 -8.05 -5.26
CA GLY A 69 -8.60 -8.72 -5.04
C GLY A 69 -8.46 -10.25 -5.09
N ASP A 70 -9.39 -10.95 -4.46
CA ASP A 70 -9.29 -12.40 -4.28
C ASP A 70 -9.30 -13.18 -5.59
N GLU A 71 -10.11 -12.78 -6.57
CA GLU A 71 -10.20 -13.46 -7.86
C GLU A 71 -8.85 -13.50 -8.60
N LEU A 72 -8.21 -12.33 -8.74
CA LEU A 72 -6.90 -12.23 -9.40
C LEU A 72 -5.80 -12.89 -8.57
N ALA A 73 -5.89 -12.78 -7.24
CA ALA A 73 -4.92 -13.40 -6.38
C ALA A 73 -5.00 -14.94 -6.43
N VAL A 74 -6.18 -15.55 -6.57
CA VAL A 74 -6.31 -17.00 -6.82
C VAL A 74 -5.69 -17.37 -8.17
N LYS A 75 -5.98 -16.60 -9.23
CA LYS A 75 -5.44 -16.88 -10.57
C LYS A 75 -3.92 -16.87 -10.64
N VAL A 76 -3.27 -15.98 -9.89
CA VAL A 76 -1.80 -15.80 -9.93
C VAL A 76 -1.07 -16.65 -8.87
N TYR A 77 -1.65 -16.81 -7.68
CA TYR A 77 -0.97 -17.43 -6.53
C TYR A 77 -1.65 -18.71 -6.02
N GLY A 78 -2.80 -19.12 -6.58
CA GLY A 78 -3.57 -20.28 -6.14
C GLY A 78 -4.43 -20.03 -4.90
N GLU A 79 -5.04 -21.09 -4.36
CA GLU A 79 -5.79 -21.00 -3.11
C GLU A 79 -4.88 -20.82 -1.89
N ILE A 80 -5.40 -20.18 -0.84
CA ILE A 80 -4.69 -20.01 0.44
C ILE A 80 -4.34 -21.36 1.08
N SER A 81 -5.23 -22.36 0.94
CA SER A 81 -5.03 -23.74 1.41
C SER A 81 -3.81 -24.44 0.77
N HIS A 82 -3.37 -23.95 -0.39
CA HIS A 82 -2.22 -24.48 -1.14
C HIS A 82 -0.92 -23.72 -0.86
N ALA A 83 -0.98 -22.59 -0.14
CA ALA A 83 0.19 -21.83 0.26
C ALA A 83 0.84 -22.50 1.49
N LYS A 84 1.69 -23.50 1.26
CA LYS A 84 2.57 -24.07 2.29
C LYS A 84 3.80 -23.18 2.53
#